data_AF-A0ABC9YD73-F1
#
_entry.id   AF-A0ABC9YD73-F1
#
_cell.length_a   1.000
_cell.length_b   1.000
_cell.length_c   1.000
_cell.angle_alpha   90.00
_cell.angle_beta   90.00
_cell.angle_gamma   90.00
#
_symmetry.space_group_name_H-M   'P 1'
#
loop_
_entity.id
_entity.type
_entity.pdbx_description
1 polymer ?
#
loop_
_entity_poly.entity_id
_entity_poly.type
_entity_poly.pdbx_seq_one_letter_code
_entity_poly.pdbx_strand_id
1 'polypeptide(L)'
;MVYYDPDNAQLPTDPDEVQCTRFMWQRFVRSAPSSYANSLAVMDWEDEEGAMMDEVAGRLRQYEESLSSSLISAVEKLSRKVQQFREDMSYSPTVLPQQLGAQERGHRGYTP
;
A
#
# COMPACT_ATOMS: atom_id res chain seq x y z
N MET A 1 -4.64 -16.70 -51.20
CA MET A 1 -5.97 -17.06 -51.72
C MET A 1 -6.57 -17.99 -50.67
N VAL A 2 -7.50 -17.50 -49.85
CA VAL A 2 -8.17 -18.35 -48.85
C VAL A 2 -9.20 -19.16 -49.61
N TYR A 3 -9.06 -20.49 -49.58
CA TYR A 3 -9.98 -21.40 -50.26
C TYR A 3 -11.27 -21.46 -49.43
N TYR A 4 -12.40 -21.10 -50.05
CA TYR A 4 -13.72 -21.21 -49.44
C TYR A 4 -14.25 -22.62 -49.68
N ASP A 5 -14.56 -23.33 -48.59
CA ASP A 5 -15.24 -24.63 -48.60
C ASP A 5 -16.76 -24.38 -48.49
N PRO A 6 -17.55 -24.68 -49.54
CA PRO A 6 -18.96 -24.35 -49.59
C PRO A 6 -19.85 -25.21 -48.66
N ASP A 7 -19.34 -26.28 -48.05
CA ASP A 7 -20.13 -27.17 -47.18
C ASP A 7 -20.03 -26.84 -45.67
N ASN A 8 -19.34 -25.75 -45.30
CA ASN A 8 -19.31 -25.29 -43.91
C ASN A 8 -20.57 -24.48 -43.58
N ALA A 9 -21.67 -25.17 -43.30
CA ALA A 9 -22.97 -24.60 -42.89
C ALA A 9 -22.97 -23.82 -41.55
N GLN A 10 -21.81 -23.54 -40.97
CA GLN A 10 -21.63 -22.75 -39.73
C GLN A 10 -20.95 -21.39 -39.97
N LEU A 11 -20.56 -21.07 -41.21
CA LEU A 11 -20.00 -19.77 -41.53
C LEU A 11 -21.16 -18.79 -41.82
N PRO A 12 -21.13 -17.56 -41.27
CA PRO A 12 -22.06 -16.52 -41.66
C PRO A 12 -21.97 -16.33 -43.17
N THR A 13 -23.08 -16.58 -43.87
CA THR A 13 -23.19 -16.38 -45.32
C THR A 13 -23.10 -14.89 -45.65
N ASP A 14 -23.49 -14.03 -44.71
CA ASP A 14 -23.40 -12.59 -44.80
C ASP A 14 -22.08 -12.09 -44.16
N PRO A 15 -21.17 -11.46 -44.93
CA PRO A 15 -19.98 -10.83 -44.37
C PRO A 15 -20.29 -9.71 -43.36
N ASP A 16 -21.49 -9.11 -43.40
CA ASP A 16 -21.91 -8.06 -42.47
C ASP A 16 -22.37 -8.64 -41.10
N GLU A 17 -22.61 -9.95 -41.01
CA GLU A 17 -22.94 -10.64 -39.75
C GLU A 17 -21.68 -11.04 -38.93
N VAL A 18 -20.48 -10.91 -39.52
CA VAL A 18 -19.23 -11.26 -38.85
C VAL A 18 -18.84 -10.18 -37.86
N GLN A 19 -19.04 -10.45 -36.57
CA GLN A 19 -18.54 -9.55 -35.53
C GLN A 19 -17.01 -9.49 -35.55
N CYS A 20 -16.48 -8.27 -35.71
CA CYS A 20 -15.05 -8.04 -35.64
C CYS A 20 -14.51 -8.34 -34.23
N THR A 21 -13.66 -9.36 -34.12
CA THR A 21 -12.97 -9.71 -32.88
C THR A 21 -11.79 -8.76 -32.64
N ARG A 22 -11.37 -8.60 -31.39
CA ARG A 22 -10.22 -7.75 -31.00
C ARG A 22 -8.96 -8.07 -31.82
N PHE A 23 -8.69 -9.35 -32.08
CA PHE A 23 -7.55 -9.77 -32.89
C PHE A 23 -7.66 -9.31 -34.36
N MET A 24 -8.88 -9.30 -34.92
CA MET A 24 -9.12 -8.75 -36.26
C MET A 24 -8.90 -7.24 -36.31
N TRP A 25 -9.34 -6.51 -35.28
CA TRP A 25 -9.08 -5.07 -35.14
C TRP A 25 -7.59 -4.75 -35.03
N GLN A 26 -6.83 -5.47 -34.21
CA GLN A 26 -5.37 -5.28 -34.10
C GLN A 26 -4.65 -5.52 -35.44
N ARG A 27 -5.07 -6.55 -36.19
CA ARG A 27 -4.49 -6.84 -37.51
C ARG A 27 -4.82 -5.75 -38.52
N PHE A 28 -6.04 -5.22 -38.47
CA PHE A 28 -6.47 -4.09 -39.30
C PHE A 28 -5.65 -2.84 -38.99
N VAL A 29 -5.53 -2.47 -37.70
CA VAL A 29 -4.74 -1.33 -37.21
C VAL A 29 -3.30 -1.39 -37.73
N ARG A 30 -2.63 -2.55 -37.58
CA ARG A 30 -1.24 -2.77 -38.02
C ARG A 30 -1.07 -2.77 -39.54
N SER A 31 -2.12 -3.11 -40.28
CA SER A 31 -2.12 -3.13 -41.75
C SER A 31 -2.48 -1.79 -42.38
N ALA A 32 -2.94 -0.83 -41.59
CA ALA A 32 -3.45 0.42 -42.12
C ALA A 32 -2.34 1.35 -42.63
N PRO A 33 -2.62 2.17 -43.65
CA PRO A 33 -1.71 3.21 -44.10
C PRO A 33 -1.37 4.18 -42.98
N SER A 34 -0.14 4.71 -42.96
CA SER A 34 0.33 5.60 -41.89
C SER A 34 -0.52 6.87 -41.70
N SER A 35 -1.23 7.30 -42.74
CA SER A 35 -2.18 8.42 -42.67
C SER A 35 -3.34 8.17 -41.70
N TYR A 36 -3.68 6.91 -41.44
CA TYR A 36 -4.74 6.51 -40.52
C TYR A 36 -4.20 6.04 -39.16
N ALA A 37 -2.87 5.99 -38.99
CA ALA A 37 -2.23 5.51 -37.76
C ALA A 37 -2.70 6.29 -36.51
N ASN A 38 -2.89 7.61 -36.63
CA ASN A 38 -3.38 8.42 -35.51
C ASN A 38 -4.81 8.05 -35.07
N SER A 39 -5.72 7.81 -36.01
CA SER A 39 -7.10 7.42 -35.70
C SER A 39 -7.18 6.01 -35.10
N LEU A 40 -6.25 5.14 -35.48
CA LEU A 40 -6.19 3.76 -35.02
C LEU A 40 -5.45 3.62 -33.68
N ALA A 41 -4.48 4.48 -33.40
CA ALA A 41 -3.80 4.54 -32.11
C ALA A 41 -4.78 4.82 -30.95
N VAL A 42 -5.85 5.58 -31.20
CA VAL A 42 -6.93 5.80 -30.23
C VAL A 42 -7.65 4.49 -29.87
N MET A 43 -7.82 3.57 -30.84
CA MET A 43 -8.45 2.27 -30.56
C MET A 43 -7.54 1.30 -29.81
N ASP A 44 -6.23 1.37 -30.02
CA ASP A 44 -5.24 0.55 -29.28
C ASP A 44 -5.06 1.08 -27.84
N TRP A 45 -5.19 2.40 -27.65
CA TRP A 45 -5.05 3.07 -26.37
C TRP A 45 -6.11 2.67 -25.34
N GLU A 46 -7.39 2.57 -25.73
CA GLU A 46 -8.49 2.20 -24.82
C GLU A 46 -8.30 0.80 -24.20
N ASP A 47 -7.57 -0.09 -24.88
CA ASP A 47 -7.30 -1.44 -24.38
C ASP A 47 -6.09 -1.50 -23.44
N GLU A 48 -5.05 -0.70 -23.70
CA GLU A 48 -3.91 -0.54 -22.80
C GLU A 48 -4.25 0.32 -21.58
N GLU A 49 -5.16 1.29 -21.70
CA GLU A 49 -5.56 2.18 -20.60
C GLU A 49 -6.17 1.41 -19.43
N GLY A 50 -6.99 0.40 -19.71
CA GLY A 50 -7.55 -0.48 -18.67
C GLY A 50 -6.48 -1.23 -17.88
N ALA A 51 -5.45 -1.75 -18.57
CA ALA A 51 -4.33 -2.45 -17.93
C ALA A 51 -3.39 -1.47 -17.19
N MET A 52 -3.17 -0.28 -17.74
CA MET A 52 -2.34 0.76 -17.13
C MET A 52 -3.00 1.34 -15.86
N MET A 53 -4.32 1.55 -15.89
CA MET A 53 -5.07 2.03 -14.73
C MET A 53 -5.02 1.04 -13.57
N ASP A 54 -5.12 -0.27 -13.85
CA ASP A 54 -5.01 -1.31 -12.83
C ASP A 54 -3.60 -1.38 -12.22
N GLU A 55 -2.55 -1.25 -13.05
CA GLU A 55 -1.17 -1.18 -12.55
C GLU A 55 -0.96 0.06 -11.66
N VAL A 56 -1.44 1.23 -12.09
CA VAL A 56 -1.32 2.47 -11.33
C VAL A 56 -2.09 2.39 -10.02
N ALA A 57 -3.30 1.81 -10.03
CA ALA A 57 -4.09 1.58 -8.83
C ALA A 57 -3.38 0.62 -7.86
N GLY A 58 -2.80 -0.47 -8.38
CA GLY A 58 -2.00 -1.41 -7.60
C GLY A 58 -0.79 -0.74 -6.94
N ARG A 59 -0.06 0.09 -7.68
CA ARG A 59 1.07 0.87 -7.15
C ARG A 59 0.64 1.83 -6.05
N LEU A 60 -0.45 2.58 -6.26
CA LEU A 60 -0.98 3.50 -5.25
C LEU A 60 -1.36 2.77 -3.97
N ARG A 61 -2.02 1.61 -4.09
CA ARG A 61 -2.39 0.77 -2.94
C ARG A 61 -1.15 0.31 -2.16
N GLN A 62 -0.09 -0.11 -2.85
CA GLN A 62 1.18 -0.49 -2.20
C GLN A 62 1.84 0.68 -1.47
N TYR A 63 1.82 1.88 -2.06
CA TYR A 63 2.34 3.09 -1.40
C TYR A 63 1.55 3.42 -0.13
N GLU A 64 0.22 3.36 -0.18
CA GLU A 64 -0.65 3.60 0.98
C GLU A 64 -0.39 2.60 2.10
N GLU A 65 -0.29 1.30 1.77
CA GLU A 65 0.02 0.24 2.73
C GLU A 65 1.40 0.44 3.38
N SER A 66 2.41 0.80 2.57
CA SER A 66 3.76 1.11 3.06
C SER A 66 3.78 2.30 4.01
N LEU A 67 3.13 3.40 3.64
CA LEU A 67 3.02 4.60 4.49
C LEU A 67 2.29 4.29 5.79
N SER A 68 1.17 3.58 5.71
CA SER A 68 0.37 3.21 6.87
C SER A 68 1.18 2.35 7.85
N SER A 69 1.90 1.34 7.35
CA SER A 69 2.75 0.49 8.19
C SER A 69 3.89 1.27 8.87
N SER A 70 4.52 2.20 8.14
CA SER A 70 5.57 3.08 8.66
C SER A 70 5.05 3.98 9.78
N LEU A 71 3.89 4.61 9.56
CA LEU A 71 3.24 5.47 10.55
C LEU A 71 2.83 4.69 11.80
N ILE A 72 2.22 3.51 11.65
CA ILE A 72 1.86 2.64 12.77
C ILE A 72 3.11 2.28 13.59
N SER A 73 4.21 1.88 12.93
CA SER A 73 5.47 1.56 13.61
C SER A 73 6.06 2.76 14.36
N ALA A 74 6.01 3.96 13.77
CA ALA A 74 6.48 5.18 14.40
C ALA A 74 5.66 5.52 15.66
N VAL A 75 4.33 5.41 15.57
CA VAL A 75 3.41 5.62 16.69
C VAL A 75 3.67 4.61 17.81
N GLU A 76 3.83 3.32 17.49
CA GLU A 76 4.15 2.30 18.50
C GLU A 76 5.48 2.57 19.21
N LYS A 77 6.52 2.97 18.46
CA LYS A 77 7.81 3.33 19.03
C LYS A 77 7.70 4.55 19.95
N LEU A 78 6.93 5.55 19.56
CA LEU A 78 6.69 6.73 20.39
C LEU A 78 5.92 6.37 21.65
N SER A 79 4.84 5.59 21.54
CA SER A 79 4.06 5.10 22.69
C SER A 79 4.92 4.35 23.69
N ARG A 80 5.83 3.47 23.23
CA ARG A 80 6.79 2.78 24.10
C ARG A 80 7.72 3.76 24.83
N LYS A 81 8.25 4.76 24.13
CA LYS A 81 9.12 5.80 24.75
C LYS A 81 8.37 6.65 25.78
N VAL A 82 7.13 7.03 25.49
CA VAL A 82 6.28 7.79 26.41
C VAL A 82 5.96 6.96 27.66
N GLN A 83 5.69 5.67 27.49
CA GLN A 83 5.44 4.77 28.60
C GLN A 83 6.68 4.59 29.49
N GLN A 84 7.85 4.37 28.89
CA GLN A 84 9.12 4.29 29.63
C GLN A 84 9.38 5.57 30.42
N PHE A 85 9.20 6.74 29.80
CA PHE A 85 9.39 8.01 30.48
C PHE A 85 8.42 8.21 31.66
N ARG A 86 7.17 7.74 31.52
CA ARG A 86 6.19 7.75 32.61
C ARG A 86 6.62 6.85 33.75
N GLU A 87 7.14 5.67 33.45
CA GLU A 87 7.67 4.74 34.45
C GLU A 87 8.89 5.35 35.15
N ASP A 88 9.85 5.90 34.41
CA ASP A 88 11.03 6.56 34.96
C ASP A 88 10.66 7.72 35.91
N MET A 89 9.65 8.53 35.56
CA MET A 89 9.12 9.58 36.46
C MET A 89 8.40 9.02 37.68
N SER A 90 7.68 7.90 37.53
CA SER A 90 7.00 7.21 38.63
C SER A 90 7.98 6.57 39.62
N TYR A 91 9.16 6.16 39.15
CA TYR A 91 10.29 5.67 39.96
C TYR A 91 11.22 6.82 40.36
N SER A 92 10.69 7.95 40.85
CA SER A 92 11.53 8.86 41.64
C SER A 92 11.89 8.16 42.96
N PRO A 93 13.16 8.14 43.40
CA PRO A 93 13.51 7.58 44.69
C PRO A 93 12.86 8.44 45.77
N THR A 94 11.95 7.86 46.55
CA THR A 94 11.53 8.42 47.82
C THR A 94 12.79 8.63 48.65
N VAL A 95 13.24 9.88 48.76
CA VAL A 95 14.31 10.26 49.67
C VAL A 95 13.78 10.01 51.07
N LEU A 96 14.12 8.86 51.65
CA LEU A 96 13.92 8.60 53.08
C LEU A 96 14.77 9.64 53.83
N PRO A 97 14.19 10.50 54.68
CA PRO A 97 14.99 11.33 55.55
C PRO A 97 15.59 10.42 56.62
N GLN A 98 16.82 9.97 56.39
CA GLN A 98 17.68 9.49 57.47
C GLN A 98 18.21 10.69 58.25
N GLN A 99 18.09 10.56 59.58
CA GLN A 99 18.76 11.31 60.65
C GLN A 99 18.04 12.55 61.23
N LEU A 100 17.38 12.33 62.36
CA LEU A 100 17.65 13.06 63.62
C LEU A 100 16.98 12.34 64.81
N GLY A 101 17.41 11.10 65.05
CA GLY A 101 17.21 10.43 66.33
C GLY A 101 18.51 10.50 67.10
N ALA A 102 18.76 11.62 67.78
CA ALA A 102 19.90 11.77 68.66
C ALA A 102 19.90 10.63 69.67
N GLN A 103 21.05 9.97 69.75
CA GLN A 103 21.39 8.90 70.66
C GLN A 103 21.26 9.38 72.11
N GLU A 104 20.09 9.23 72.72
CA GLU A 104 19.93 9.39 74.16
C GLU A 104 20.47 8.12 74.83
N ARG A 105 21.79 8.11 75.10
CA ARG A 105 22.44 7.07 75.91
C ARG A 105 23.24 7.71 77.03
N GLY A 106 22.51 8.01 78.11
CA GLY A 106 22.92 7.77 79.49
C GLY A 106 23.88 8.75 80.15
N HIS A 107 23.43 9.36 81.24
CA HIS A 107 24.23 9.32 82.46
C HIS A 107 23.36 9.35 83.73
N ARG A 108 23.46 8.26 84.50
CA ARG A 108 23.17 8.25 85.94
C ARG A 108 23.98 9.35 86.62
N GLY A 109 23.30 10.23 87.34
CA GLY A 109 23.89 11.10 88.36
C GLY A 109 22.99 11.07 89.60
N TYR A 110 23.46 10.38 90.62
CA TYR A 110 22.91 10.35 91.98
C TYR A 110 23.46 11.55 92.76
N THR A 111 22.62 12.30 93.50
CA THR A 111 23.04 13.20 94.60
C THR A 111 21.83 13.85 95.28
N PRO A 112 21.94 14.32 96.54
CA PRO A 112 22.39 13.66 97.76
C PRO A 112 21.24 13.32 98.72
#